data_AF-A0A2Z6UT71-F1
#
_entry.id   AF-A0A2Z6UT71-F1
#
_cell.length_a   1.000
_cell.length_b   1.000
_cell.length_c   1.000
_cell.angle_alpha   90.00
_cell.angle_beta   90.00
_cell.angle_gamma   90.00
#
_symmetry.space_group_name_H-M   'P 1'
#
loop_
_entity.id
_entity.type
_entity.pdbx_description
1 polymer ?
#
loop_
_entity_poly.entity_id
_entity_poly.type
_entity_poly.pdbx_seq_one_letter_code
_entity_poly.pdbx_strand_id
1 'polypeptide(L)' 'MKAEDFDRKFDDGENIIEYLDLTKIKRSNSDEQTIAFEFPSWMVEALEQESQRRDLPLQAIVKDWIGEKLALSN' A
#
# COMPACT_ATOMS: atom_id res chain seq x y z
N MET A 1 1.60 -24.34 -18.58
CA MET A 1 2.35 -23.65 -19.64
C MET A 1 3.83 -23.79 -19.35
N LYS A 2 4.69 -23.95 -20.36
CA LYS A 2 6.14 -23.83 -20.15
C LYS A 2 6.50 -22.35 -19.95
N ALA A 3 7.50 -22.03 -19.14
CA ALA A 3 7.88 -20.65 -18.86
C ALA A 3 8.16 -19.86 -20.17
N GLU A 4 8.84 -20.49 -21.12
CA GLU A 4 9.17 -19.94 -22.44
C GLU A 4 7.93 -19.49 -23.26
N ASP A 5 6.81 -20.22 -23.14
CA ASP A 5 5.57 -19.87 -23.84
C ASP A 5 4.79 -18.76 -23.14
N PHE A 6 4.97 -18.62 -21.83
CA PHE A 6 4.37 -17.55 -21.03
C PHE A 6 5.07 -16.22 -21.30
N ASP A 7 6.40 -16.21 -21.27
CA ASP A 7 7.22 -15.02 -21.49
C ASP A 7 6.97 -14.45 -22.89
N ARG A 8 6.93 -15.31 -23.91
CA ARG A 8 6.59 -14.89 -25.28
C ARG A 8 5.21 -14.24 -25.37
N LYS A 9 4.19 -14.84 -24.74
CA LYS A 9 2.82 -14.28 -24.74
C LYS A 9 2.74 -12.94 -24.00
N PHE A 10 3.52 -12.78 -22.93
CA PHE A 10 3.62 -11.53 -22.20
C PHE A 10 4.28 -10.44 -23.04
N ASP A 11 5.41 -10.75 -23.69
CA ASP A 11 6.16 -9.81 -24.54
C ASP A 11 5.39 -9.42 -25.81
N ASP A 12 4.62 -10.34 -26.37
CA ASP A 12 3.73 -10.10 -27.52
C ASP A 12 2.46 -9.30 -27.14
N GLY A 13 2.28 -8.95 -25.86
CA GLY A 13 1.14 -8.18 -25.36
C GLY A 13 -0.17 -8.95 -25.33
N GLU A 14 -0.11 -10.29 -25.39
CA GLU A 14 -1.29 -11.15 -25.29
C GLU A 14 -1.86 -11.16 -23.86
N ASN A 15 -3.17 -11.42 -23.74
CA ASN A 15 -3.81 -11.53 -22.44
C ASN A 15 -3.39 -12.84 -21.76
N ILE A 16 -2.54 -12.72 -20.73
CA ILE A 16 -2.03 -13.84 -19.92
C ILE A 16 -2.79 -14.04 -18.59
N ILE A 17 -3.85 -13.27 -18.35
CA ILE A 17 -4.56 -13.24 -17.05
C ILE A 17 -5.15 -14.60 -16.69
N GLU A 18 -5.59 -15.38 -17.69
CA GLU A 18 -6.14 -16.74 -17.51
C GLU A 18 -5.09 -17.76 -17.01
N TYR A 19 -3.81 -17.43 -17.15
CA TYR A 19 -2.69 -18.26 -16.70
C TYR A 19 -2.08 -17.78 -15.38
N LEU A 20 -2.51 -16.63 -14.88
CA LEU A 20 -2.11 -16.12 -13.58
C LEU A 20 -3.01 -16.71 -12.50
N ASP A 21 -2.42 -17.36 -11.51
CA ASP A 21 -3.14 -17.76 -10.31
C ASP A 21 -3.37 -16.52 -9.43
N LEU A 22 -4.46 -15.79 -9.72
CA LEU A 22 -4.82 -14.56 -9.01
C LEU A 22 -5.06 -14.80 -7.51
N THR A 23 -5.33 -16.04 -7.09
CA THR A 23 -5.50 -16.41 -5.68
C THR A 23 -4.17 -16.43 -4.91
N LYS A 24 -3.04 -16.49 -5.63
CA LYS A 24 -1.68 -16.42 -5.09
C LYS A 24 -1.04 -15.04 -5.24
N ILE A 25 -1.78 -14.02 -5.69
CA ILE A 25 -1.30 -12.63 -5.66
C ILE A 25 -1.12 -12.22 -4.20
N LYS A 26 0.13 -12.27 -3.73
CA LYS A 26 0.52 -11.83 -2.40
C LYS A 26 1.40 -10.61 -2.56
N ARG A 27 0.99 -9.46 -2.00
CA ARG A 27 1.89 -8.30 -1.88
C ARG A 27 3.04 -8.72 -0.97
N SER A 28 4.28 -8.74 -1.47
CA SER A 28 5.48 -9.22 -0.75
C SER A 28 5.75 -8.53 0.61
N ASN A 29 5.05 -7.43 0.91
CA ASN A 29 5.23 -6.63 2.13
C ASN A 29 4.03 -6.77 3.09
N SER A 30 3.37 -7.93 3.11
CA SER A 30 2.06 -8.12 3.80
C SER A 30 2.13 -8.42 5.30
N ASP A 31 3.31 -8.34 5.92
CA ASP A 31 3.43 -8.46 7.37
C ASP A 31 3.14 -7.10 8.01
N GLU A 32 1.85 -6.79 8.22
CA GLU A 32 1.44 -5.61 8.97
C GLU A 32 1.88 -5.75 10.44
N GLN A 33 2.79 -4.88 10.87
CA GLN A 33 3.19 -4.78 12.28
C GLN A 33 2.45 -3.62 12.96
N THR A 34 1.81 -3.91 14.09
CA THR A 34 1.12 -2.90 14.91
C THR A 34 2.06 -2.34 15.96
N ILE A 35 2.17 -1.02 16.02
CA ILE A 35 2.92 -0.29 17.05
C ILE A 35 1.92 0.61 17.79
N ALA A 36 1.90 0.54 19.11
CA ALA A 36 1.11 1.43 19.96
C ALA A 36 1.97 2.59 20.45
N PHE A 37 1.47 3.82 20.28
CA PHE A 37 2.12 5.05 20.76
C PHE A 37 1.05 6.02 21.26
N GLU A 38 1.44 6.89 22.18
CA GLU A 38 0.60 7.96 22.70
C GLU A 38 0.89 9.26 21.94
N PHE A 39 -0.16 10.06 21.72
CA PHE A 39 -0.04 11.38 21.10
C PHE A 39 -0.48 12.47 22.08
N PRO A 40 0.16 13.65 22.03
CA PRO A 40 -0.37 14.85 22.67
C PRO A 40 -1.77 15.20 22.13
N SER A 41 -2.66 15.70 22.99
CA SER A 41 -4.03 16.06 22.62
C SER A 41 -4.10 17.04 21.44
N TRP A 42 -3.23 18.05 21.41
CA TRP A 42 -3.17 19.02 20.30
C TRP A 42 -2.87 18.35 18.95
N MET A 43 -2.13 17.25 18.94
CA MET A 43 -1.79 16.53 17.73
C MET A 43 -2.95 15.66 17.25
N VAL A 44 -3.67 15.03 18.18
CA VAL A 44 -4.88 14.25 17.85
C VAL A 44 -5.94 15.15 17.24
N GLU A 45 -6.20 16.32 17.84
CA GLU A 45 -7.15 17.30 17.32
C GLU A 45 -6.78 17.76 15.90
N ALA A 46 -5.51 18.01 15.64
CA ALA A 46 -5.03 18.38 14.30
C ALA A 46 -5.21 17.24 13.27
N LEU A 47 -4.95 15.98 13.67
CA LEU A 47 -5.15 14.81 12.82
C LEU A 47 -6.63 14.58 12.50
N GLU A 48 -7.52 14.79 13.47
CA GLU A 48 -8.96 14.68 13.28
C GLU A 48 -9.50 15.76 12.34
N GLN A 49 -9.03 17.00 12.46
CA GLN A 49 -9.38 18.07 11.53
C GLN A 49 -8.95 17.73 10.10
N GLU A 50 -7.75 17.17 9.92
CA GLU A 50 -7.26 16.77 8.60
C GLU A 50 -8.04 15.57 8.03
N SER A 51 -8.40 14.62 8.89
CA SER A 51 -9.26 13.49 8.54
C SER A 51 -10.60 13.98 7.97
N GLN A 52 -11.25 14.93 8.65
CA GLN A 52 -12.49 15.56 8.17
C GLN A 52 -12.29 16.34 6.87
N ARG A 53 -11.19 17.09 6.76
CA ARG A 53 -10.89 17.89 5.57
C ARG A 53 -10.65 17.05 4.32
N ARG A 54 -10.04 15.87 4.46
CA ARG A 54 -9.73 14.95 3.36
C ARG A 54 -10.75 13.84 3.15
N ASP A 55 -11.72 13.69 4.04
CA ASP A 55 -12.64 12.55 4.10
C ASP A 55 -11.89 11.20 4.11
N LEU A 56 -10.86 11.12 4.95
CA LEU A 56 -10.01 9.92 5.08
C LEU A 56 -9.92 9.47 6.54
N PRO A 57 -9.82 8.16 6.82
CA PRO A 57 -9.58 7.68 8.18
C PRO A 57 -8.26 8.21 8.77
N LEU A 58 -8.24 8.46 10.08
CA LEU A 58 -7.05 8.98 10.78
C LEU A 58 -5.81 8.10 10.59
N GLN A 59 -5.97 6.77 10.54
CA GLN A 59 -4.87 5.84 10.26
C GLN A 59 -4.27 6.05 8.86
N ALA A 60 -5.09 6.39 7.86
CA ALA A 60 -4.60 6.66 6.50
C ALA A 60 -3.78 7.96 6.47
N ILE A 61 -4.27 9.03 7.12
CA ILE A 61 -3.53 10.29 7.27
C ILE A 61 -2.15 10.05 7.91
N VAL A 62 -2.11 9.31 9.02
CA VAL A 62 -0.87 9.00 9.74
C VAL A 62 0.09 8.18 8.88
N LYS A 63 -0.41 7.14 8.19
CA LYS A 63 0.41 6.30 7.30
C LYS A 63 1.01 7.11 6.14
N ASP A 64 0.20 7.95 5.49
CA ASP A 64 0.63 8.75 4.35
C ASP A 64 1.73 9.75 4.76
N TRP A 65 1.53 10.48 5.85
CA TRP A 65 2.52 11.46 6.32
C TRP A 65 3.84 10.81 6.77
N ILE A 66 3.77 9.68 7.48
CA ILE A 66 4.98 8.93 7.85
C ILE A 66 5.70 8.45 6.58
N GLY A 67 4.96 7.91 5.61
CA GLY A 67 5.51 7.48 4.32
C GLY A 67 6.21 8.61 3.57
N GLU A 68 5.57 9.78 3.47
CA GLU A 68 6.15 10.98 2.84
C GLU A 68 7.46 11.41 3.51
N LYS A 69 7.50 11.43 4.85
CA LYS A 69 8.71 11.83 5.59
C LYS A 69 9.83 10.82 5.46
N LEU A 70 9.53 9.53 5.48
CA LEU A 70 10.54 8.49 5.30
C LEU A 70 11.09 8.46 3.87
N ALA A 71 10.25 8.71 2.85
CA ALA A 71 10.68 8.77 1.46
C ALA A 71 11.62 9.95 1.17
N LEU A 72 11.43 11.09 1.84
CA LEU A 72 12.29 12.27 1.70
C LEU A 72 13.64 12.15 2.44
N SER A 73 13.77 11.16 3.32
CA SER A 73 14.96 10.95 4.16
C SER A 73 15.98 9.99 3.54
N ASN A 74 15.78 9.60 2.28
CA ASN A 74 16.54 8.56 1.57
C ASN A 74 17.12 9.07 0.26
#